data_AF-A0A834XKR1-F1
#
_entry.id   AF-A0A834XKR1-F1
#
_cell.length_a   1.000
_cell.length_b   1.000
_cell.length_c   1.000
_cell.angle_alpha   90.00
_cell.angle_beta   90.00
_cell.angle_gamma   90.00
#
_symmetry.space_group_name_H-M   'P 1'
#
loop_
_entity.id
_entity.type
_entity.pdbx_description
1 polymer ?
#
loop_
_entity_poly.entity_id
_entity_poly.type
_entity_poly.pdbx_seq_one_letter_code
_entity_poly.pdbx_strand_id
1 'polypeptide(L)'
;MEAEISEEACCGSVLENGKLTCGDVINKEKVKVCDNPNKYLWFDPIHTTDAANAHFVSQLWENHHYDHPYNLRQLYSANYEPESEPEPIN
;
A
#
# COMPACT_ATOMS: atom_id res chain seq x y z
N MET A 1 -1.53 -5.29 -14.06
CA MET A 1 -2.35 -5.91 -13.02
C MET A 1 -3.78 -5.89 -13.53
N GLU A 2 -4.35 -7.04 -13.86
CA GLU A 2 -5.79 -7.12 -14.06
C GLU A 2 -6.38 -7.37 -12.67
N ALA A 3 -6.71 -6.28 -11.96
CA ALA A 3 -7.44 -6.39 -10.72
C ALA A 3 -8.91 -6.59 -11.08
N GLU A 4 -9.49 -7.71 -10.64
CA GLU A 4 -10.92 -7.88 -10.61
C GLU A 4 -11.49 -6.86 -9.61
N ILE A 5 -12.49 -6.06 -10.02
CA ILE A 5 -13.11 -5.08 -9.11
C ILE A 5 -13.84 -5.89 -8.03
N SER A 6 -13.20 -5.98 -6.86
CA SER A 6 -13.69 -6.67 -5.68
C SER A 6 -13.90 -5.63 -4.58
N GLU A 7 -15.11 -5.58 -4.04
CA GLU A 7 -15.44 -4.78 -2.85
C GLU A 7 -14.93 -5.44 -1.56
N GLU A 8 -14.45 -6.70 -1.66
CA GLU A 8 -13.86 -7.44 -0.53
C GLU A 8 -12.40 -7.05 -0.25
N ALA A 9 -12.08 -6.78 1.02
CA ALA A 9 -10.71 -6.61 1.51
C ALA A 9 -10.03 -7.95 1.82
N CYS A 10 -8.70 -8.01 1.79
CA CYS A 10 -7.98 -9.25 2.10
C CYS A 10 -8.16 -9.71 3.56
N CYS A 11 -8.20 -8.77 4.50
CA CYS A 11 -8.36 -9.03 5.92
C CYS A 11 -9.51 -8.23 6.50
N GLY A 12 -10.37 -8.91 7.27
CA GLY A 12 -11.37 -8.27 8.08
C GLY A 12 -12.41 -9.25 8.60
N SER A 13 -13.47 -8.68 9.11
CA SER A 13 -14.66 -9.40 9.54
C SER A 13 -15.89 -8.72 8.93
N VAL A 14 -17.07 -9.32 9.12
CA VAL A 14 -18.36 -8.90 8.54
C VAL A 14 -18.40 -8.96 7.00
N LEU A 15 -19.50 -8.49 6.39
CA LEU A 15 -19.70 -8.50 4.93
C LEU A 15 -18.51 -7.82 4.23
N GLU A 16 -17.98 -8.48 3.20
CA GLU A 16 -16.85 -7.99 2.38
C GLU A 16 -15.56 -7.68 3.17
N ASN A 17 -15.42 -8.25 4.37
CA ASN A 17 -14.33 -7.92 5.28
C ASN A 17 -14.28 -6.41 5.62
N GLY A 18 -15.45 -5.75 5.58
CA GLY A 18 -15.64 -4.29 5.67
C GLY A 18 -15.50 -3.67 7.06
N LYS A 19 -15.18 -4.46 8.10
CA LYS A 19 -14.91 -3.88 9.43
C LYS A 19 -13.60 -3.10 9.42
N LEU A 20 -13.62 -1.86 9.91
CA LEU A 20 -12.45 -0.96 10.00
C LEU A 20 -11.22 -1.53 10.73
N THR A 21 -11.35 -2.70 11.35
CA THR A 21 -10.25 -3.43 11.96
C THR A 21 -10.10 -4.79 11.31
N CYS A 22 -8.86 -5.17 11.00
CA CYS A 22 -8.46 -6.54 10.62
C CYS A 22 -8.46 -7.44 11.87
N GLY A 23 -9.63 -7.56 12.51
CA GLY A 23 -9.85 -8.27 13.76
C GLY A 23 -9.82 -7.43 15.03
N ASP A 24 -10.08 -8.13 16.12
CA ASP A 24 -10.07 -7.58 17.47
C ASP A 24 -9.58 -8.66 18.44
N VAL A 25 -8.36 -8.48 18.93
CA VAL A 25 -7.72 -9.39 19.90
C VAL A 25 -8.40 -9.35 21.27
N ILE A 26 -9.00 -8.23 21.66
CA ILE A 26 -9.70 -8.06 22.93
C ILE A 26 -11.01 -8.86 22.89
N ASN A 27 -11.75 -8.73 21.79
CA ASN A 27 -13.05 -9.37 21.62
C ASN A 27 -12.97 -10.75 20.94
N LYS A 28 -11.76 -11.27 20.65
CA LYS A 28 -11.51 -12.54 19.95
C LYS A 28 -12.35 -12.71 18.69
N GLU A 29 -12.43 -11.65 17.92
CA GLU A 29 -13.24 -11.62 16.71
C GLU A 29 -12.74 -12.62 15.67
N LYS A 30 -13.67 -13.31 14.99
CA LYS A 30 -13.32 -14.15 13.85
C LYS A 30 -13.02 -13.28 12.64
N VAL A 31 -11.80 -13.43 12.14
CA VAL A 31 -11.28 -12.71 10.98
C VAL A 31 -11.14 -13.68 9.82
N LYS A 32 -11.50 -13.23 8.62
CA LYS A 32 -11.09 -13.87 7.37
C LYS A 32 -9.84 -13.17 6.88
N VAL A 33 -8.85 -13.95 6.48
CA VAL A 33 -7.64 -13.49 5.82
C VAL A 33 -7.56 -14.20 4.47
N CYS A 34 -7.28 -13.46 3.41
CA CYS A 34 -7.16 -14.00 2.07
C CYS A 34 -5.88 -14.84 1.90
N ASP A 35 -5.88 -15.76 0.93
CA ASP A 35 -4.72 -16.62 0.67
C ASP A 35 -3.56 -15.89 -0.01
N ASN A 36 -3.85 -14.83 -0.77
CA ASN A 36 -2.84 -14.08 -1.52
C ASN A 36 -3.20 -12.58 -1.62
N PRO A 37 -2.57 -11.72 -0.80
CA PRO A 37 -2.78 -10.27 -0.81
C PRO A 37 -2.49 -9.60 -2.16
N ASN A 38 -1.65 -10.19 -3.02
CA ASN A 38 -1.30 -9.59 -4.31
C ASN A 38 -2.45 -9.58 -5.33
N LYS A 39 -3.57 -10.25 -5.01
CA LYS A 39 -4.79 -10.26 -5.84
C LYS A 39 -5.84 -9.25 -5.37
N TYR A 40 -5.57 -8.51 -4.29
CA TYR A 40 -6.52 -7.59 -3.67
C TYR A 40 -6.01 -6.15 -3.77
N LEU A 41 -6.92 -5.22 -4.03
CA LEU A 41 -6.65 -3.78 -3.94
C LEU A 41 -6.50 -3.35 -2.47
N TRP A 42 -7.42 -3.83 -1.63
CA TRP A 42 -7.56 -3.48 -0.22
C TRP A 42 -7.01 -4.58 0.69
N PHE A 43 -6.10 -4.23 1.60
CA PHE A 43 -5.67 -5.13 2.66
C PHE A 43 -6.74 -5.20 3.75
N ASP A 44 -7.20 -4.06 4.23
CA ASP A 44 -8.37 -3.87 5.08
C ASP A 44 -9.25 -2.76 4.48
N PRO A 45 -10.36 -2.34 5.10
CA PRO A 45 -11.29 -1.40 4.46
C PRO A 45 -10.75 0.00 4.17
N ILE A 46 -9.58 0.38 4.69
CA ILE A 46 -9.01 1.73 4.50
C ILE A 46 -7.54 1.73 4.07
N HIS A 47 -6.86 0.59 4.09
CA HIS A 47 -5.47 0.45 3.67
C HIS A 47 -5.35 -0.46 2.44
N THR A 48 -4.55 -0.02 1.46
CA THR A 48 -4.21 -0.77 0.25
C THR A 48 -3.18 -1.86 0.53
N THR A 49 -3.15 -2.89 -0.31
CA THR A 49 -2.09 -3.93 -0.25
C THR A 49 -0.75 -3.39 -0.76
N ASP A 50 0.36 -4.06 -0.40
CA ASP A 50 1.68 -3.73 -0.93
C ASP A 50 1.72 -3.81 -2.47
N ALA A 51 1.02 -4.79 -3.07
CA ALA A 51 0.92 -4.91 -4.52
C ALA A 51 0.20 -3.71 -5.15
N ALA A 52 -0.89 -3.24 -4.53
CA ALA A 52 -1.58 -2.04 -4.97
C ALA A 52 -0.70 -0.79 -4.83
N ASN A 53 -0.01 -0.63 -3.70
CA ASN A 53 0.92 0.48 -3.49
C ASN A 53 2.07 0.47 -4.50
N ALA A 54 2.66 -0.69 -4.79
CA ALA A 54 3.70 -0.84 -5.82
C ALA A 54 3.16 -0.45 -7.21
N HIS A 55 1.92 -0.83 -7.52
CA HIS A 55 1.27 -0.41 -8.76
C HIS A 55 1.10 1.12 -8.81
N PHE A 56 0.56 1.75 -7.76
CA PHE A 56 0.42 3.21 -7.71
C PHE A 56 1.76 3.93 -7.88
N VAL A 57 2.80 3.50 -7.15
CA VAL A 57 4.14 4.07 -7.28
C VAL A 57 4.67 3.90 -8.70
N SER A 58 4.47 2.75 -9.34
CA SER A 58 4.89 2.55 -10.75
C SER A 58 4.24 3.54 -11.72
N GLN A 59 3.00 3.97 -11.42
CA GLN A 59 2.28 4.95 -12.22
C GLN A 59 2.66 6.40 -11.87
N LEU A 60 3.23 6.67 -10.70
CA LEU A 60 3.60 8.01 -10.21
C LEU A 60 5.11 8.27 -10.22
N TRP A 61 5.94 7.27 -10.55
CA TRP A 61 7.38 7.44 -10.46
C TRP A 61 7.94 8.34 -11.57
N GLU A 62 7.54 8.10 -12.82
CA GLU A 62 8.01 8.84 -14.01
C GLU A 62 6.90 9.32 -14.94
N ASN A 63 5.64 9.08 -14.56
CA ASN A 63 4.51 9.62 -15.29
C ASN A 63 4.30 11.09 -14.90
N HIS A 64 3.56 11.82 -15.71
CA HIS A 64 3.10 13.15 -15.38
C HIS A 64 1.58 13.27 -15.47
N HIS A 65 0.91 12.25 -15.99
CA HIS A 65 -0.54 12.28 -16.20
C HIS A 65 -1.34 12.43 -14.90
N TYR A 66 -0.83 11.89 -13.79
CA TYR A 66 -1.51 11.89 -12.48
C TYR A 66 -0.87 12.84 -11.46
N ASP A 67 0.37 13.23 -11.71
CA ASP A 67 1.30 13.86 -10.78
C ASP A 67 1.98 15.06 -11.47
N HIS A 68 1.30 16.19 -11.35
CA HIS A 68 1.78 17.49 -11.81
C HIS A 68 1.90 18.45 -10.62
N PRO A 69 2.89 19.38 -10.66
CA PRO A 69 3.82 19.63 -11.76
C PRO A 69 5.05 18.69 -11.80
N TYR A 70 5.35 18.00 -10.70
CA TYR A 70 6.51 17.10 -10.58
C TYR A 70 6.06 15.69 -10.25
N ASN A 71 6.72 14.70 -10.87
CA ASN A 71 6.54 13.30 -10.53
C ASN A 71 7.30 12.91 -9.26
N LEU A 72 7.03 11.71 -8.71
CA LEU A 72 7.66 11.30 -7.44
C LEU A 72 9.18 11.25 -7.53
N ARG A 73 9.75 10.81 -8.66
CA ARG A 73 11.21 10.77 -8.84
C ARG A 73 11.83 12.17 -8.78
N GLN A 74 11.19 13.16 -9.39
CA GLN A 74 11.65 14.54 -9.35
C GLN A 74 11.54 15.13 -7.94
N LEU A 75 10.43 14.87 -7.23
CA LEU A 75 10.25 15.32 -5.84
C LEU A 75 11.29 14.68 -4.91
N TYR A 76 11.57 13.40 -5.08
CA TYR A 76 12.61 12.69 -4.32
C TYR A 76 13.99 13.29 -4.58
N SER A 77 14.33 13.51 -5.85
CA SER A 77 15.64 14.06 -6.24
C SER A 77 15.84 15.51 -5.79
N ALA A 78 14.75 16.30 -5.73
CA ALA A 78 14.81 17.69 -5.27
C ALA A 78 15.07 17.81 -3.76
N ASN A 79 14.67 16.81 -2.98
CA ASN A 79 14.87 16.75 -1.52
C ASN A 79 16.01 15.81 -1.11
N TYR A 80 16.77 15.30 -2.08
CA TYR A 80 17.91 14.43 -1.80
C TYR A 80 19.09 15.28 -1.33
N GLU A 81 19.29 15.30 -0.01
CA GLU A 81 20.61 15.57 0.56
C GLU A 81 21.37 14.23 0.60
N PRO A 82 22.58 14.13 0.03
CA PRO A 82 23.36 12.92 0.18
C PRO A 82 23.61 12.69 1.67
N GLU A 83 23.19 11.53 2.19
CA GLU A 83 23.64 11.08 3.51
C GLU A 83 25.17 11.15 3.50
N SER A 84 25.76 11.92 4.42
CA SER A 84 27.20 11.90 4.63
C SER A 84 27.60 10.45 4.88
N GLU A 85 28.51 9.92 4.06
CA GLU A 85 29.01 8.56 4.25
C GLU A 85 29.40 8.37 5.72
N PRO A 86 29.00 7.27 6.38
CA PRO A 86 29.40 7.04 7.75
C PRO A 86 30.92 7.02 7.82
N GLU A 87 31.50 7.88 8.67
CA GLU A 87 32.94 7.96 8.91
C GLU A 87 33.51 6.55 9.16
N PRO A 88 34.64 6.19 8.54
CA PRO A 88 35.26 4.89 8.76
C PRO A 88 35.57 4.71 10.24
N ILE A 89 35.05 3.62 10.81
CA ILE A 89 35.33 3.21 12.19
C ILE A 89 36.81 2.79 12.25
N ASN A 90 37.63 3.59 12.95
CA ASN A 90 39.02 3.27 13.33
C ASN A 90 39.06 2.08 14.31
#